data_AF-A0A6J0K769-F1
#
_entry.id   AF-A0A6J0K769-F1
#
_cell.length_a   1.000
_cell.length_b   1.000
_cell.length_c   1.000
_cell.angle_alpha   90.00
_cell.angle_beta   90.00
_cell.angle_gamma   90.00
#
_symmetry.space_group_name_H-M   'P 1'
#
loop_
_entity.id
_entity.type
_entity.pdbx_description
1 polymer ?
#
loop_
_entity_poly.entity_id
_entity_poly.type
_entity_poly.pdbx_seq_one_letter_code
_entity_poly.pdbx_strand_id
1 'polypeptide(L)'
;MCFVYDIAKVCDLTLSKMNRYVTGDDDSLFFVDNLVDVLSKYDHTRQHYIGINSETIKSNVYFDFNMGFGGGGYALSYALVEALVVKLDECVEKYHFIWAVDQIQSLCLADLGVDLTLEKGFHQVDLYGDISGFLSSHPTAPLVSLHHFDTVTPLFPGMDRPGSVIHIMQAANVDQSRMLQQSICHFRASNWTFSVSWGYTVHIYENIFPRSHLKLPIETFRPWYGGRPPFYMFNTRPVSRDPCEAPHWFFFDSIEQVSGGVVTSYTRKFIRNMTSCSFSGNISADPLASIQVFSPKTPRQGREVECCDVKYEGDAASIRLRDCRRDEIIA
;
A
#
# COMPACT_ATOMS: atom_id res chain seq x y z
N MET A 1 20.83 -5.59 -18.21
CA MET A 1 22.25 -5.17 -18.11
C MET A 1 22.41 -3.70 -17.70
N CYS A 2 21.73 -2.72 -18.31
CA CYS A 2 21.92 -1.29 -17.96
C CYS A 2 21.78 -0.97 -16.46
N PHE A 3 20.74 -1.46 -15.78
CA PHE A 3 20.49 -1.22 -14.34
C PHE A 3 21.61 -1.69 -13.40
N VAL A 4 22.20 -2.86 -13.68
CA VAL A 4 23.31 -3.41 -12.87
C VAL A 4 24.53 -2.49 -12.96
N TYR A 5 24.81 -2.01 -14.17
CA TYR A 5 25.87 -1.05 -14.41
C TYR A 5 25.54 0.36 -13.91
N ASP A 6 24.26 0.71 -13.69
CA ASP A 6 23.90 2.00 -13.12
C ASP A 6 24.23 2.06 -11.62
N ILE A 7 24.09 0.96 -10.87
CA ILE A 7 24.61 0.87 -9.49
C ILE A 7 26.13 1.08 -9.49
N ALA A 8 26.85 0.37 -10.37
CA ALA A 8 28.31 0.51 -10.47
C ALA A 8 28.76 1.92 -10.91
N LYS A 9 28.09 2.53 -11.89
CA LYS A 9 28.37 3.89 -12.36
C LYS A 9 28.08 4.95 -11.29
N VAL A 10 26.98 4.82 -10.54
CA VAL A 10 26.66 5.73 -9.43
C VAL A 10 27.72 5.60 -8.32
N CYS A 11 28.24 4.39 -8.10
CA CYS A 11 29.35 4.16 -7.18
C CYS A 11 30.65 4.83 -7.65
N ASP A 12 31.04 4.66 -8.91
CA ASP A 12 32.25 5.30 -9.46
C ASP A 12 32.22 6.84 -9.37
N LEU A 13 31.03 7.44 -9.32
CA LEU A 13 30.87 8.90 -9.30
C LEU A 13 30.76 9.52 -7.90
N THR A 14 30.32 8.80 -6.85
CA THR A 14 29.83 9.46 -5.62
C THR A 14 29.84 8.65 -4.30
N LEU A 15 30.73 7.68 -4.11
CA LEU A 15 30.75 6.83 -2.89
C LEU A 15 30.92 7.58 -1.55
N SER A 16 31.50 8.78 -1.50
CA SER A 16 31.91 9.39 -0.21
C SER A 16 30.81 10.03 0.64
N LYS A 17 29.53 10.00 0.24
CA LYS A 17 28.43 10.68 0.96
C LYS A 17 27.11 9.93 1.11
N MET A 18 26.98 8.70 0.58
CA MET A 18 25.70 7.97 0.57
C MET A 18 25.72 6.82 1.57
N ASN A 19 24.65 6.68 2.35
CA ASN A 19 24.53 5.61 3.36
C ASN A 19 23.74 4.40 2.83
N ARG A 20 22.84 4.60 1.85
CA ARG A 20 21.97 3.57 1.28
C ARG A 20 21.67 3.90 -0.19
N TYR A 21 21.35 2.86 -0.95
CA TYR A 21 20.95 2.93 -2.35
C TYR A 21 19.56 2.34 -2.48
N VAL A 22 18.67 3.01 -3.18
CA VAL A 22 17.30 2.53 -3.43
C VAL A 22 17.10 2.44 -4.92
N THR A 23 16.54 1.34 -5.37
CA THR A 23 16.16 1.13 -6.77
C THR A 23 14.65 1.11 -6.92
N GLY A 24 14.19 1.38 -8.13
CA GLY A 24 12.81 1.41 -8.56
C GLY A 24 12.74 1.60 -10.07
N ASP A 25 11.60 1.24 -10.66
CA ASP A 25 11.33 1.44 -12.09
C ASP A 25 10.77 2.85 -12.35
N ASP A 26 10.73 3.26 -13.62
CA ASP A 26 10.30 4.60 -14.04
C ASP A 26 8.79 4.87 -13.88
N ASP A 27 8.02 3.84 -13.56
CA ASP A 27 6.60 3.87 -13.25
C ASP A 27 6.30 3.51 -11.77
N SER A 28 7.32 3.57 -10.91
CA SER A 28 7.22 3.33 -9.47
C SER A 28 7.06 4.64 -8.69
N LEU A 29 6.15 4.65 -7.72
CA LEU A 29 5.94 5.78 -6.80
C LEU A 29 6.51 5.46 -5.42
N PHE A 30 7.42 6.30 -4.91
CA PHE A 30 7.99 6.16 -3.58
C PHE A 30 7.44 7.18 -2.58
N PHE A 31 7.07 6.69 -1.40
CA PHE A 31 6.70 7.48 -0.23
C PHE A 31 7.97 7.72 0.61
N VAL A 32 8.73 8.74 0.25
CA VAL A 32 10.10 8.97 0.73
C VAL A 32 10.23 9.12 2.24
N ASP A 33 9.29 9.78 2.93
CA ASP A 33 9.34 9.90 4.39
C ASP A 33 9.17 8.52 5.05
N ASN A 34 8.23 7.71 4.55
CA ASN A 34 8.06 6.33 4.99
C ASN A 34 9.28 5.46 4.68
N LEU A 35 9.86 5.61 3.49
CA LEU A 35 11.07 4.91 3.07
C LEU A 35 12.24 5.20 4.04
N VAL A 36 12.48 6.48 4.34
CA VAL A 36 13.55 6.89 5.27
C VAL A 36 13.30 6.32 6.67
N ASP A 37 12.07 6.43 7.18
CA ASP A 37 11.69 5.90 8.48
C ASP A 37 11.88 4.37 8.55
N VAL A 38 11.44 3.64 7.53
CA VAL A 38 11.57 2.17 7.46
C VAL A 38 13.03 1.76 7.41
N LEU A 39 13.83 2.41 6.56
CA LEU A 39 15.25 2.09 6.42
C LEU A 39 16.08 2.50 7.64
N SER A 40 15.60 3.43 8.48
CA SER A 40 16.27 3.86 9.71
C SER A 40 16.44 2.73 10.74
N LYS A 41 15.62 1.67 10.66
CA LYS A 41 15.71 0.47 11.51
C LYS A 41 17.01 -0.32 11.29
N TYR A 42 17.65 -0.16 10.14
CA TYR A 42 18.77 -1.00 9.70
C TYR A 42 20.09 -0.22 9.76
N ASP A 43 21.12 -0.82 10.35
CA ASP A 43 22.46 -0.25 10.44
C ASP A 43 23.13 -0.26 9.07
N HIS A 44 23.20 0.90 8.43
CA HIS A 44 23.76 1.07 7.09
C HIS A 44 25.24 0.68 6.95
N THR A 45 25.98 0.53 8.06
CA THR A 45 27.37 0.05 8.05
C THR A 45 27.46 -1.47 7.93
N ARG A 46 26.34 -2.18 8.06
CA ARG A 46 26.21 -3.62 7.84
C ARG A 46 25.57 -3.89 6.49
N GLN A 47 25.80 -5.09 5.97
CA GLN A 47 25.21 -5.51 4.69
C GLN A 47 23.72 -5.82 4.86
N HIS A 48 22.89 -5.11 4.10
CA HIS A 48 21.44 -5.27 4.12
C HIS A 48 20.88 -5.19 2.70
N TYR A 49 20.06 -6.18 2.36
CA TYR A 49 19.20 -6.21 1.19
C TYR A 49 17.76 -6.19 1.67
N ILE A 50 17.02 -5.10 1.42
CA ILE A 50 15.70 -4.85 2.01
C ILE A 50 14.71 -4.57 0.89
N GLY A 51 13.61 -5.29 0.82
CA GLY A 51 12.59 -5.08 -0.22
C GLY A 51 11.42 -6.03 -0.02
N ILE A 52 10.74 -6.40 -1.11
CA ILE A 52 9.71 -7.44 -1.05
C ILE A 52 9.66 -8.28 -2.32
N ASN A 53 9.07 -9.47 -2.18
CA ASN A 53 8.65 -10.29 -3.30
C ASN A 53 7.31 -9.81 -3.88
N SER A 54 6.90 -10.37 -5.01
CA SER A 54 5.64 -10.01 -5.65
C SER A 54 4.42 -10.44 -4.82
N GLU A 55 3.35 -9.66 -4.91
CA GLU A 55 2.02 -9.99 -4.38
C GLU A 55 1.44 -11.27 -4.99
N THR A 56 1.97 -11.74 -6.13
CA THR A 56 1.49 -12.95 -6.81
C THR A 56 2.44 -14.12 -6.70
N ILE A 57 1.85 -15.30 -6.45
CA ILE A 57 2.60 -16.55 -6.32
C ILE A 57 3.36 -16.87 -7.60
N LYS A 58 2.76 -16.62 -8.77
CA LYS A 58 3.37 -17.02 -10.04
C LYS A 58 4.57 -16.17 -10.41
N SER A 59 4.54 -14.86 -10.17
CA SER A 59 5.74 -14.05 -10.35
C SER A 59 6.87 -14.56 -9.48
N ASN A 60 6.59 -14.88 -8.21
CA ASN A 60 7.61 -15.45 -7.31
C ASN A 60 8.12 -16.83 -7.75
N VAL A 61 7.26 -17.67 -8.36
CA VAL A 61 7.67 -18.96 -8.94
C VAL A 61 8.51 -18.79 -10.21
N TYR A 62 8.18 -17.81 -11.06
CA TYR A 62 8.91 -17.56 -12.30
C TYR A 62 10.27 -16.89 -12.08
N PHE A 63 10.35 -16.02 -11.07
CA PHE A 63 11.56 -15.27 -10.74
C PHE A 63 12.21 -15.87 -9.49
N ASP A 64 11.90 -15.38 -8.29
CA ASP A 64 12.36 -15.99 -7.04
C ASP A 64 11.49 -15.52 -5.85
N PHE A 65 11.42 -16.33 -4.80
CA PHE A 65 10.75 -15.95 -3.54
C PHE A 65 11.65 -15.13 -2.60
N ASN A 66 12.97 -15.15 -2.83
CA ASN A 66 14.02 -14.46 -2.07
C ASN A 66 14.62 -13.29 -2.84
N MET A 67 13.90 -12.77 -3.84
CA MET A 67 14.29 -11.60 -4.62
C MET A 67 13.37 -10.42 -4.30
N GLY A 68 13.99 -9.26 -4.06
CA GLY A 68 13.33 -7.97 -4.09
C GLY A 68 13.04 -7.59 -5.53
N PHE A 69 11.77 -7.42 -5.89
CA PHE A 69 11.39 -7.04 -7.24
C PHE A 69 11.72 -5.55 -7.49
N GLY A 70 12.31 -5.24 -8.65
CA GLY A 70 12.80 -3.92 -9.02
C GLY A 70 11.71 -2.86 -9.07
N GLY A 71 10.58 -3.14 -9.71
CA GLY A 71 9.42 -2.24 -9.76
C GLY A 71 8.82 -1.94 -8.38
N GLY A 72 8.71 -2.93 -7.52
CA GLY A 72 8.33 -2.74 -6.13
C GLY A 72 9.38 -1.93 -5.35
N GLY A 73 10.60 -1.86 -5.86
CA GLY A 73 11.72 -1.20 -5.24
C GLY A 73 12.36 -2.03 -4.13
N TYR A 74 13.66 -1.83 -3.98
CA TYR A 74 14.41 -2.39 -2.87
C TYR A 74 15.59 -1.47 -2.51
N ALA A 75 16.11 -1.63 -1.30
CA ALA A 75 17.21 -0.87 -0.76
C ALA A 75 18.41 -1.78 -0.45
N LEU A 76 19.60 -1.28 -0.79
CA LEU A 76 20.88 -1.86 -0.44
C LEU A 76 21.63 -0.91 0.48
N SER A 77 22.22 -1.43 1.56
CA SER A 77 23.12 -0.62 2.39
C SER A 77 24.42 -0.30 1.63
N TYR A 78 25.08 0.79 2.03
CA TYR A 78 26.38 1.16 1.44
C TYR A 78 27.40 0.01 1.50
N ALA A 79 27.54 -0.64 2.66
CA ALA A 79 28.49 -1.73 2.86
C ALA A 79 28.24 -2.93 1.94
N LEU A 80 26.98 -3.17 1.56
CA LEU A 80 26.63 -4.23 0.60
C LEU A 80 26.96 -3.83 -0.83
N VAL A 81 26.66 -2.59 -1.20
CA VAL A 81 26.98 -2.08 -2.53
C VAL A 81 28.48 -2.04 -2.78
N GLU A 82 29.27 -1.60 -1.78
CA GLU A 82 30.74 -1.59 -1.87
C GLU A 82 31.30 -3.01 -2.09
N ALA A 83 30.75 -4.03 -1.43
CA ALA A 83 31.14 -5.41 -1.66
C ALA A 83 30.69 -5.93 -3.04
N LEU A 84 29.48 -5.55 -3.48
CA LEU A 84 28.89 -5.98 -4.74
C LEU A 84 29.66 -5.45 -5.96
N VAL A 85 30.02 -4.17 -5.99
CA VAL A 85 30.67 -3.55 -7.16
C VAL A 85 32.00 -4.21 -7.51
N VAL A 86 32.74 -4.72 -6.52
CA VAL A 86 34.01 -5.43 -6.72
C VAL A 86 33.81 -6.77 -7.45
N LYS A 87 32.64 -7.39 -7.29
CA LYS A 87 32.31 -8.72 -7.81
C LYS A 87 31.28 -8.72 -8.94
N LEU A 88 30.81 -7.54 -9.34
CA LEU A 88 29.64 -7.42 -10.18
C LEU A 88 29.82 -8.04 -11.56
N ASP A 89 30.92 -7.74 -12.24
CA ASP A 89 31.20 -8.29 -13.58
C ASP A 89 31.34 -9.82 -13.53
N GLU A 90 32.06 -10.35 -12.55
CA GLU A 90 32.23 -11.79 -12.34
C GLU A 90 30.86 -12.47 -12.11
N CYS A 91 30.01 -11.85 -11.29
CA CYS A 91 28.68 -12.38 -11.00
C CYS A 91 27.73 -12.32 -12.20
N VAL A 92 27.70 -11.20 -12.93
CA VAL A 92 26.86 -11.03 -14.12
C VAL A 92 27.26 -12.04 -15.19
N GLU A 93 28.56 -12.25 -15.41
CA GLU A 93 29.05 -13.27 -16.34
C GLU A 93 28.68 -14.68 -15.89
N LYS A 94 28.75 -14.97 -14.59
CA LYS A 94 28.30 -16.26 -14.02
C LYS A 94 26.83 -16.54 -14.29
N TYR A 95 25.96 -15.53 -14.22
CA TYR A 95 24.51 -15.67 -14.39
C TYR A 95 23.99 -15.12 -15.74
N HIS A 96 24.84 -14.99 -16.77
CA HIS A 96 24.49 -14.38 -18.06
C HIS A 96 23.31 -15.06 -18.80
N PHE A 97 22.99 -16.31 -18.44
CA PHE A 97 21.87 -17.07 -19.00
C PHE A 97 20.50 -16.69 -18.40
N ILE A 98 20.48 -15.88 -17.34
CA ILE A 98 19.27 -15.32 -16.73
C ILE A 98 18.95 -14.00 -17.41
N TRP A 99 17.69 -13.80 -17.81
CA TRP A 99 17.28 -12.59 -18.52
C TRP A 99 16.78 -11.49 -17.56
N ALA A 100 16.23 -11.87 -16.41
CA ALA A 100 15.66 -10.96 -15.42
C ALA A 100 16.76 -10.32 -14.58
N VAL A 101 16.82 -8.99 -14.60
CA VAL A 101 17.90 -8.22 -13.97
C VAL A 101 17.87 -8.32 -12.45
N ASP A 102 16.70 -8.17 -11.85
CA ASP A 102 16.51 -8.30 -10.41
C ASP A 102 16.91 -9.69 -9.91
N GLN A 103 16.67 -10.73 -10.73
CA GLN A 103 17.02 -12.10 -10.39
C GLN A 103 18.53 -12.28 -10.39
N ILE A 104 19.24 -11.76 -11.40
CA ILE A 104 20.71 -11.75 -11.40
C ILE A 104 21.22 -11.02 -10.15
N GLN A 105 20.68 -9.83 -9.84
CA GLN A 105 21.12 -9.05 -8.68
C GLN A 105 20.91 -9.81 -7.37
N SER A 106 19.74 -10.40 -7.14
CA SER A 106 19.49 -11.19 -5.94
C SER A 106 20.45 -12.38 -5.79
N LEU A 107 20.78 -13.07 -6.89
CA LEU A 107 21.76 -14.16 -6.89
C LEU A 107 23.17 -13.66 -6.57
N CYS A 108 23.57 -12.48 -7.08
CA CYS A 108 24.84 -11.86 -6.72
C CYS A 108 24.91 -11.50 -5.24
N LEU A 109 23.83 -10.97 -4.68
CA LEU A 109 23.75 -10.64 -3.26
C LEU A 109 23.79 -11.91 -2.38
N ALA A 110 23.13 -12.98 -2.82
CA ALA A 110 23.18 -14.28 -2.15
C ALA A 110 24.58 -14.91 -2.20
N ASP A 111 25.32 -14.78 -3.32
CA ASP A 111 26.72 -15.22 -3.42
C ASP A 111 27.65 -14.45 -2.46
N LEU A 112 27.28 -13.24 -2.05
CA LEU A 112 27.95 -12.47 -1.00
C LEU A 112 27.49 -12.85 0.42
N GLY A 113 26.55 -13.80 0.55
CA GLY A 113 26.01 -14.26 1.82
C GLY A 113 24.92 -13.37 2.42
N VAL A 114 24.22 -12.58 1.59
CA VAL A 114 23.19 -11.64 2.06
C VAL A 114 21.82 -11.99 1.47
N ASP A 115 20.93 -12.44 2.34
CA ASP A 115 19.54 -12.75 1.97
C ASP A 115 18.62 -11.52 2.01
N LEU A 116 17.53 -11.59 1.26
CA LEU A 116 16.48 -10.57 1.25
C LEU A 116 15.79 -10.47 2.62
N THR A 117 15.71 -9.25 3.14
CA THR A 117 14.88 -8.87 4.27
C THR A 117 13.56 -8.28 3.77
N LEU A 118 12.44 -8.91 4.15
CA LEU A 118 11.11 -8.52 3.67
C LEU A 118 10.52 -7.33 4.46
N GLU A 119 10.23 -6.23 3.78
CA GLU A 119 9.49 -5.08 4.30
C GLU A 119 8.16 -4.94 3.55
N LYS A 120 7.05 -5.15 4.27
CA LYS A 120 5.67 -5.24 3.72
C LYS A 120 5.10 -3.95 3.10
N GLY A 121 5.87 -2.88 3.12
CA GLY A 121 5.49 -1.58 2.57
C GLY A 121 5.93 -1.36 1.14
N PHE A 122 6.89 -2.15 0.66
CA PHE A 122 7.21 -2.17 -0.76
C PHE A 122 6.14 -2.97 -1.48
N HIS A 123 5.76 -2.57 -2.69
CA HIS A 123 4.74 -3.25 -3.46
C HIS A 123 5.07 -3.27 -4.95
N GLN A 124 5.32 -4.48 -5.47
CA GLN A 124 5.47 -4.73 -6.90
C GLN A 124 4.13 -4.56 -7.61
N VAL A 125 3.01 -4.90 -6.98
CA VAL A 125 1.66 -4.77 -7.56
C VAL A 125 1.59 -5.44 -8.94
N ASP A 126 2.06 -6.68 -9.02
CA ASP A 126 1.81 -7.55 -10.18
C ASP A 126 0.31 -7.92 -10.21
N LEU A 127 -0.54 -6.94 -10.44
CA LEU A 127 -2.00 -7.02 -10.43
C LEU A 127 -2.53 -6.22 -11.63
N TYR A 128 -3.59 -6.72 -12.26
CA TYR A 128 -4.24 -6.03 -13.37
C TYR A 128 -5.57 -5.39 -12.96
N GLY A 129 -5.88 -4.26 -13.60
CA GLY A 129 -7.18 -3.61 -13.48
C GLY A 129 -7.28 -2.74 -12.25
N ASP A 130 -8.41 -2.84 -11.56
CA ASP A 130 -8.75 -1.99 -10.42
C ASP A 130 -8.16 -2.54 -9.11
N ILE A 131 -7.11 -1.89 -8.60
CA ILE A 131 -6.47 -2.26 -7.34
C ILE A 131 -7.10 -1.59 -6.11
N SER A 132 -8.27 -0.96 -6.25
CA SER A 132 -8.92 -0.22 -5.17
C SER A 132 -9.19 -1.07 -3.93
N GLY A 133 -9.59 -2.33 -4.10
CA GLY A 133 -9.79 -3.25 -2.99
C GLY A 133 -8.50 -3.59 -2.23
N PHE A 134 -7.36 -3.66 -2.93
CA PHE A 134 -6.03 -3.86 -2.36
C PHE A 134 -5.61 -2.64 -1.51
N LEU A 135 -5.65 -1.44 -2.10
CA LEU A 135 -5.27 -0.19 -1.42
C LEU A 135 -6.21 0.17 -0.25
N SER A 136 -7.48 -0.20 -0.33
CA SER A 136 -8.46 0.05 0.74
C SER A 136 -8.28 -0.84 1.98
N SER A 137 -7.47 -1.89 1.88
CA SER A 137 -7.25 -2.88 2.95
C SER A 137 -5.74 -3.11 3.20
N HIS A 138 -4.94 -2.07 2.98
CA HIS A 138 -3.49 -2.14 3.15
C HIS A 138 -3.11 -2.59 4.58
N PRO A 139 -2.05 -3.40 4.75
CA PRO A 139 -1.58 -3.80 6.06
C PRO A 139 -1.16 -2.59 6.92
N THR A 140 -0.93 -2.82 8.21
CA THR A 140 -0.48 -1.76 9.14
C THR A 140 0.96 -1.30 8.88
N ALA A 141 1.67 -1.94 7.96
CA ALA A 141 3.00 -1.52 7.54
C ALA A 141 2.94 -0.12 6.90
N PRO A 142 3.99 0.70 7.05
CA PRO A 142 4.17 1.92 6.26
C PRO A 142 4.06 1.61 4.77
N LEU A 143 3.26 2.36 4.01
CA LEU A 143 3.33 2.31 2.56
C LEU A 143 4.66 2.93 2.10
N VAL A 144 5.53 2.16 1.45
CA VAL A 144 6.87 2.63 1.02
C VAL A 144 6.91 2.89 -0.47
N SER A 145 6.32 2.00 -1.28
CA SER A 145 6.25 2.17 -2.72
C SER A 145 5.02 1.51 -3.32
N LEU A 146 4.64 1.97 -4.51
CA LEU A 146 3.64 1.35 -5.36
C LEU A 146 4.16 1.30 -6.80
N HIS A 147 4.02 0.14 -7.42
CA HIS A 147 4.12 -0.09 -8.87
C HIS A 147 2.71 -0.57 -9.31
N HIS A 148 2.36 -1.01 -10.52
CA HIS A 148 2.89 -0.80 -11.85
C HIS A 148 1.89 0.16 -12.53
N PHE A 149 2.11 1.48 -12.44
CA PHE A 149 1.06 2.50 -12.61
C PHE A 149 0.49 2.62 -14.03
N ASP A 150 1.30 2.31 -15.03
CA ASP A 150 0.94 2.18 -16.44
C ASP A 150 0.02 0.96 -16.74
N THR A 151 0.01 -0.04 -15.87
CA THR A 151 -0.73 -1.29 -16.02
C THR A 151 -2.06 -1.27 -15.26
N VAL A 152 -2.06 -0.76 -14.03
CA VAL A 152 -3.28 -0.64 -13.22
C VAL A 152 -4.21 0.45 -13.77
N THR A 153 -5.50 0.37 -13.47
CA THR A 153 -6.41 1.49 -13.77
C THR A 153 -6.08 2.70 -12.91
N PRO A 154 -6.43 3.93 -13.33
CA PRO A 154 -6.29 5.11 -12.48
C PRO A 154 -6.82 4.88 -11.06
N LEU A 155 -6.09 5.33 -10.04
CA LEU A 155 -6.43 5.03 -8.64
C LEU A 155 -7.76 5.64 -8.20
N PHE A 156 -8.18 6.73 -8.86
CA PHE A 156 -9.39 7.48 -8.55
C PHE A 156 -10.34 7.51 -9.74
N PRO A 157 -11.65 7.30 -9.54
CA PRO A 157 -12.64 7.38 -10.61
C PRO A 157 -12.64 8.75 -11.31
N GLY A 158 -12.67 8.73 -12.65
CA GLY A 158 -12.76 9.95 -13.46
C GLY A 158 -11.42 10.69 -13.67
N MET A 159 -10.30 10.12 -13.19
CA MET A 159 -8.95 10.64 -13.45
C MET A 159 -8.20 9.77 -14.45
N ASP A 160 -7.15 10.32 -15.05
CA ASP A 160 -6.13 9.54 -15.75
C ASP A 160 -5.04 9.05 -14.78
N ARG A 161 -4.10 8.23 -15.26
CA ARG A 161 -3.05 7.65 -14.41
C ARG A 161 -2.18 8.72 -13.75
N PRO A 162 -1.59 9.69 -14.50
CA PRO A 162 -0.76 10.73 -13.88
C PRO A 162 -1.56 11.60 -12.90
N GLY A 163 -2.79 11.99 -13.26
CA GLY A 163 -3.67 12.75 -12.38
C GLY A 163 -3.97 12.00 -11.07
N SER A 164 -4.18 10.68 -11.15
CA SER A 164 -4.43 9.87 -9.96
C SER A 164 -3.21 9.76 -9.03
N VAL A 165 -1.99 9.73 -9.59
CA VAL A 165 -0.74 9.77 -8.81
C VAL A 165 -0.55 11.12 -8.13
N ILE A 166 -0.76 12.22 -8.86
CA ILE A 166 -0.71 13.57 -8.28
C ILE A 166 -1.73 13.71 -7.14
N HIS A 167 -2.93 13.13 -7.32
CA HIS A 167 -4.01 13.21 -6.34
C HIS A 167 -3.71 12.46 -5.05
N ILE A 168 -3.26 11.20 -5.10
CA ILE A 168 -2.89 10.45 -3.88
C ILE A 168 -1.74 11.12 -3.12
N MET A 169 -0.83 11.77 -3.84
CA MET A 169 0.30 12.48 -3.25
C MET A 169 -0.12 13.75 -2.47
N GLN A 170 -1.31 14.30 -2.72
CA GLN A 170 -1.81 15.42 -1.90
C GLN A 170 -1.96 15.03 -0.43
N ALA A 171 -2.50 13.83 -0.16
CA ALA A 171 -2.61 13.30 1.19
C ALA A 171 -1.24 12.88 1.74
N ALA A 172 -0.43 12.21 0.91
CA ALA A 172 0.90 11.74 1.29
C ALA A 172 1.82 12.89 1.72
N ASN A 173 1.77 14.03 1.02
CA ASN A 173 2.59 15.22 1.35
C ASN A 173 2.22 15.88 2.68
N VAL A 174 1.07 15.54 3.26
CA VAL A 174 0.66 16.01 4.60
C VAL A 174 1.03 14.98 5.67
N ASP A 175 0.78 13.70 5.41
CA ASP A 175 1.10 12.62 6.34
C ASP A 175 1.28 11.26 5.65
N GLN A 176 2.49 10.97 5.17
CA GLN A 176 2.81 9.66 4.61
C GLN A 176 2.61 8.53 5.63
N SER A 177 2.78 8.81 6.92
CA SER A 177 2.80 7.76 7.93
C SER A 177 1.46 7.04 8.08
N ARG A 178 0.39 7.76 7.76
CA ARG A 178 -1.00 7.30 7.80
C ARG A 178 -1.53 6.83 6.45
N MET A 179 -0.80 7.02 5.35
CA MET A 179 -1.27 6.61 4.01
C MET A 179 -1.74 5.15 4.00
N LEU A 180 -2.98 4.95 3.54
CA LEU A 180 -3.68 3.68 3.43
C LEU A 180 -3.92 2.92 4.76
N GLN A 181 -3.60 3.50 5.91
CA GLN A 181 -3.88 2.89 7.20
C GLN A 181 -5.37 2.63 7.33
N GLN A 182 -5.74 1.37 7.58
CA GLN A 182 -7.12 0.95 7.70
C GLN A 182 -7.62 1.14 9.14
N SER A 183 -8.55 2.07 9.35
CA SER A 183 -9.28 2.28 10.61
C SER A 183 -10.73 1.84 10.44
N ILE A 184 -11.27 1.08 11.40
CA ILE A 184 -12.62 0.52 11.30
C ILE A 184 -13.44 0.96 12.51
N CYS A 185 -14.64 1.50 12.24
CA CYS A 185 -15.55 2.00 13.25
C CYS A 185 -16.94 1.37 13.08
N HIS A 186 -17.55 0.94 14.17
CA HIS A 186 -18.95 0.51 14.17
C HIS A 186 -19.86 1.66 14.57
N PHE A 187 -20.82 1.99 13.72
CA PHE A 187 -21.92 2.88 14.04
C PHE A 187 -23.17 2.05 14.36
N ARG A 188 -23.28 1.64 15.64
CA ARG A 188 -24.30 0.69 16.10
C ARG A 188 -25.73 1.20 16.02
N ALA A 189 -25.96 2.51 16.00
CA ALA A 189 -27.30 3.09 15.88
C ALA A 189 -27.98 2.72 14.54
N SER A 190 -27.20 2.54 13.47
CA SER A 190 -27.71 2.14 12.15
C SER A 190 -27.20 0.75 11.70
N ASN A 191 -26.54 -0.01 12.59
CA ASN A 191 -25.84 -1.26 12.25
C ASN A 191 -24.84 -1.11 11.08
N TRP A 192 -24.09 -0.01 11.03
CA TRP A 192 -23.12 0.24 9.96
C TRP A 192 -21.68 0.00 10.40
N THR A 193 -20.84 -0.40 9.45
CA THR A 193 -19.39 -0.40 9.61
C THR A 193 -18.76 0.60 8.66
N PHE A 194 -17.95 1.50 9.18
CA PHE A 194 -17.08 2.38 8.42
C PHE A 194 -15.68 1.76 8.36
N SER A 195 -15.08 1.70 7.18
CA SER A 195 -13.69 1.31 6.99
C SER A 195 -12.96 2.41 6.22
N VAL A 196 -12.10 3.14 6.91
CA VAL A 196 -11.31 4.23 6.38
C VAL A 196 -9.95 3.70 5.95
N SER A 197 -9.58 3.87 4.67
CA SER A 197 -8.21 3.81 4.17
C SER A 197 -7.73 5.25 3.98
N TRP A 198 -6.94 5.74 4.92
CA TRP A 198 -6.66 7.17 5.01
C TRP A 198 -5.92 7.69 3.78
N GLY A 199 -6.43 8.79 3.22
CA GLY A 199 -5.90 9.39 1.99
C GLY A 199 -6.32 8.67 0.71
N TYR A 200 -7.18 7.64 0.79
CA TYR A 200 -7.64 6.90 -0.38
C TYR A 200 -9.15 6.66 -0.43
N THR A 201 -9.72 5.86 0.46
CA THR A 201 -11.15 5.48 0.41
C THR A 201 -11.79 5.44 1.79
N VAL A 202 -13.11 5.60 1.81
CA VAL A 202 -13.95 5.22 2.95
C VAL A 202 -15.04 4.30 2.43
N HIS A 203 -15.16 3.12 3.05
CA HIS A 203 -16.27 2.20 2.83
C HIS A 203 -17.31 2.35 3.93
N ILE A 204 -18.59 2.32 3.53
CA ILE A 204 -19.71 2.10 4.45
C ILE A 204 -20.34 0.75 4.12
N TYR A 205 -20.41 -0.14 5.10
CA TYR A 205 -21.17 -1.38 5.03
C TYR A 205 -22.44 -1.22 5.84
N GLU A 206 -23.58 -1.60 5.27
CA GLU A 206 -24.88 -1.62 5.97
C GLU A 206 -25.05 -2.86 6.85
N ASN A 207 -23.95 -3.29 7.48
CA ASN A 207 -23.86 -4.42 8.39
C ASN A 207 -22.65 -4.23 9.32
N ILE A 208 -22.63 -4.94 10.45
CA ILE A 208 -21.50 -4.96 11.39
C ILE A 208 -20.51 -6.04 10.97
N PHE A 209 -19.32 -5.63 10.52
CA PHE A 209 -18.24 -6.53 10.14
C PHE A 209 -17.06 -6.42 11.10
N PRO A 210 -16.42 -7.56 11.45
CA PRO A 210 -15.17 -7.54 12.19
C PRO A 210 -14.00 -7.16 11.29
N ARG A 211 -12.96 -6.55 11.88
CA ARG A 211 -11.69 -6.21 11.24
C ARG A 211 -11.00 -7.42 10.64
N SER A 212 -11.13 -8.59 11.25
CA SER A 212 -10.58 -9.85 10.73
C SER A 212 -11.11 -10.20 9.33
N HIS A 213 -12.33 -9.75 9.01
CA HIS A 213 -12.94 -9.88 7.69
C HIS A 213 -12.58 -8.69 6.79
N LEU A 214 -12.67 -7.45 7.29
CA LEU A 214 -12.44 -6.24 6.49
C LEU A 214 -10.98 -5.99 6.09
N LYS A 215 -10.01 -6.60 6.79
CA LYS A 215 -8.60 -6.59 6.37
C LYS A 215 -8.33 -7.44 5.12
N LEU A 216 -9.29 -8.26 4.70
CA LEU A 216 -9.19 -9.01 3.46
C LEU A 216 -9.58 -8.08 2.32
N PRO A 217 -8.69 -7.78 1.36
CA PRO A 217 -9.03 -6.92 0.24
C PRO A 217 -10.15 -7.53 -0.60
N ILE A 218 -11.04 -6.67 -1.09
CA ILE A 218 -12.01 -7.05 -2.12
C ILE A 218 -11.22 -7.29 -3.40
N GLU A 219 -11.42 -8.43 -4.06
CA GLU A 219 -10.72 -8.80 -5.30
C GLU A 219 -11.29 -8.01 -6.50
N THR A 220 -11.06 -6.70 -6.51
CA THR A 220 -11.37 -5.81 -7.64
C THR A 220 -10.35 -5.93 -8.77
N PHE A 221 -9.20 -6.54 -8.47
CA PHE A 221 -8.05 -6.73 -9.34
C PHE A 221 -8.00 -8.17 -9.88
N ARG A 222 -7.11 -8.40 -10.86
CA ARG A 222 -6.86 -9.71 -11.46
C ARG A 222 -5.40 -10.10 -11.31
N PRO A 223 -5.05 -11.40 -11.27
CA PRO A 223 -3.65 -11.81 -11.15
C PRO A 223 -2.85 -11.47 -12.40
N TRP A 224 -1.56 -11.16 -12.23
CA TRP A 224 -0.63 -10.94 -13.34
C TRP A 224 -0.54 -12.13 -14.30
N TYR A 225 -0.44 -13.33 -13.74
CA TYR A 225 -0.43 -14.57 -14.52
C TYR A 225 -1.70 -15.40 -14.27
N GLY A 226 -2.44 -15.68 -15.36
CA GLY A 226 -3.58 -16.58 -15.37
C GLY A 226 -3.19 -18.04 -15.07
N GLY A 227 -4.17 -18.90 -14.78
CA GLY A 227 -3.97 -20.34 -14.51
C GLY A 227 -4.79 -20.82 -13.32
N ARG A 228 -4.34 -21.88 -12.63
CA ARG A 228 -5.04 -22.39 -11.44
C ARG A 228 -4.64 -21.60 -10.17
N PRO A 229 -5.56 -21.40 -9.21
CA PRO A 229 -5.25 -20.88 -7.88
C PRO A 229 -4.29 -21.82 -7.10
N PRO A 230 -3.62 -21.34 -6.04
CA PRO A 230 -3.70 -19.98 -5.51
C PRO A 230 -2.97 -18.94 -6.38
N PHE A 231 -3.45 -17.69 -6.35
CA PHE A 231 -2.91 -16.60 -7.19
C PHE A 231 -2.04 -15.61 -6.42
N TYR A 232 -2.44 -15.29 -5.18
CA TYR A 232 -1.87 -14.21 -4.39
C TYR A 232 -1.15 -14.74 -3.16
N MET A 233 -0.20 -13.96 -2.65
CA MET A 233 0.50 -14.21 -1.38
C MET A 233 -0.36 -13.85 -0.16
N PHE A 234 -1.63 -13.53 -0.36
CA PHE A 234 -2.60 -13.16 0.66
C PHE A 234 -4.02 -13.63 0.29
N ASN A 235 -4.91 -13.67 1.28
CA ASN A 235 -6.32 -14.01 1.06
C ASN A 235 -7.11 -12.78 0.65
N THR A 236 -8.03 -12.97 -0.30
CA THR A 236 -8.98 -11.96 -0.77
C THR A 236 -10.41 -12.33 -0.36
N ARG A 237 -11.34 -11.42 -0.58
CA ARG A 237 -12.78 -11.70 -0.60
C ARG A 237 -13.38 -11.29 -1.95
N PRO A 238 -14.39 -12.02 -2.46
CA PRO A 238 -14.96 -11.72 -3.76
C PRO A 238 -15.73 -10.40 -3.74
N VAL A 239 -15.89 -9.80 -4.92
CA VAL A 239 -16.86 -8.71 -5.11
C VAL A 239 -18.28 -9.27 -4.90
N SER A 240 -18.94 -8.85 -3.82
CA SER A 240 -20.28 -9.34 -3.48
C SER A 240 -21.38 -8.60 -4.25
N ARG A 241 -22.46 -9.32 -4.55
CA ARG A 241 -23.72 -8.75 -5.08
C ARG A 241 -24.79 -8.61 -4.00
N ASP A 242 -24.48 -9.02 -2.77
CA ASP A 242 -25.34 -8.84 -1.61
C ASP A 242 -25.23 -7.40 -1.12
N PRO A 243 -26.33 -6.62 -1.04
CA PRO A 243 -26.31 -5.26 -0.50
C PRO A 243 -25.85 -5.18 0.97
N CYS A 244 -25.89 -6.27 1.73
CA CYS A 244 -25.39 -6.33 3.10
C CYS A 244 -23.88 -6.58 3.20
N GLU A 245 -23.23 -7.00 2.10
CA GLU A 245 -21.78 -7.25 2.04
C GLU A 245 -21.04 -6.26 1.13
N ALA A 246 -21.71 -5.74 0.10
CA ALA A 246 -21.14 -4.78 -0.84
C ALA A 246 -21.09 -3.37 -0.22
N PRO A 247 -19.91 -2.75 -0.08
CA PRO A 247 -19.81 -1.42 0.52
C PRO A 247 -20.28 -0.31 -0.42
N HIS A 248 -20.66 0.82 0.17
CA HIS A 248 -20.66 2.10 -0.51
C HIS A 248 -19.24 2.64 -0.57
N TRP A 249 -18.79 3.08 -1.75
CA TRP A 249 -17.44 3.58 -1.98
C TRP A 249 -17.43 5.12 -1.98
N PHE A 250 -16.57 5.68 -1.13
CA PHE A 250 -16.23 7.10 -1.13
C PHE A 250 -14.73 7.21 -1.37
N PHE A 251 -14.34 8.11 -2.26
CA PHE A 251 -12.94 8.31 -2.65
C PHE A 251 -12.44 9.64 -2.11
N PHE A 252 -11.15 9.66 -1.74
CA PHE A 252 -10.46 10.86 -1.30
C PHE A 252 -10.62 11.99 -2.33
N ASP A 253 -11.01 13.15 -1.83
CA ASP A 253 -11.36 14.32 -2.64
C ASP A 253 -10.49 15.53 -2.31
N SER A 254 -10.27 15.80 -1.03
CA SER A 254 -9.43 16.92 -0.59
C SER A 254 -8.91 16.74 0.83
N ILE A 255 -7.89 17.52 1.17
CA ILE A 255 -7.24 17.54 2.49
C ILE A 255 -7.05 18.99 2.96
N GLU A 256 -7.33 19.24 4.24
CA GLU A 256 -7.17 20.53 4.88
C GLU A 256 -6.43 20.36 6.22
N GLN A 257 -5.43 21.21 6.46
CA GLN A 257 -4.76 21.27 7.76
C GLN A 257 -5.50 22.24 8.68
N VAL A 258 -5.89 21.77 9.86
CA VAL A 258 -6.66 22.56 10.84
C VAL A 258 -5.91 22.69 12.16
N SER A 259 -6.38 23.58 13.04
CA SER A 259 -5.83 23.71 14.39
C SER A 259 -6.01 22.41 15.18
N GLY A 260 -4.92 21.65 15.33
CA GLY A 260 -4.89 20.40 16.10
C GLY A 260 -4.94 19.11 15.28
N GLY A 261 -4.99 19.18 13.93
CA GLY A 261 -5.01 17.97 13.12
C GLY A 261 -5.14 18.21 11.62
N VAL A 262 -5.63 17.19 10.94
CA VAL A 262 -5.86 17.15 9.49
C VAL A 262 -7.28 16.67 9.23
N VAL A 263 -7.98 17.29 8.30
CA VAL A 263 -9.30 16.87 7.83
C VAL A 263 -9.15 16.37 6.40
N THR A 264 -9.60 15.15 6.14
CA THR A 264 -9.69 14.60 4.78
C THR A 264 -11.15 14.43 4.39
N SER A 265 -11.51 14.87 3.20
CA SER A 265 -12.87 14.77 2.66
C SER A 265 -12.93 13.66 1.62
N TYR A 266 -13.99 12.87 1.66
CA TYR A 266 -14.23 11.76 0.75
C TYR A 266 -15.61 11.92 0.12
N THR A 267 -15.71 11.75 -1.19
CA THR A 267 -16.96 11.94 -1.94
C THR A 267 -17.36 10.69 -2.67
N ARG A 268 -18.68 10.48 -2.78
CA ARG A 268 -19.24 9.39 -3.57
C ARG A 268 -19.13 9.74 -5.06
N LYS A 269 -18.39 8.94 -5.83
CA LYS A 269 -18.26 9.15 -7.29
C LYS A 269 -19.27 8.35 -8.10
N PHE A 270 -19.79 7.25 -7.56
CA PHE A 270 -20.81 6.42 -8.22
C PHE A 270 -21.82 5.89 -7.21
N ILE A 271 -23.05 5.67 -7.67
CA ILE A 271 -24.08 4.98 -6.89
C ILE A 271 -23.81 3.48 -6.90
N ARG A 272 -24.12 2.80 -5.78
CA ARG A 272 -23.92 1.35 -5.64
C ARG A 272 -24.78 0.53 -6.61
N ASN A 273 -25.86 1.14 -7.13
CA ASN A 273 -26.86 0.50 -8.00
C ASN A 273 -27.39 -0.83 -7.44
N MET A 274 -27.65 -0.84 -6.13
CA MET A 274 -28.20 -1.97 -5.37
C MET A 274 -29.26 -1.44 -4.40
N THR A 275 -30.17 -2.31 -3.95
CA THR A 275 -31.10 -1.97 -2.87
C THR A 275 -30.37 -1.78 -1.55
N SER A 276 -31.04 -1.24 -0.54
CA SER A 276 -30.51 -1.23 0.84
C SER A 276 -30.45 -2.65 1.41
N CYS A 277 -29.56 -2.87 2.36
CA CYS A 277 -29.51 -4.08 3.14
C CYS A 277 -30.80 -4.24 3.97
N SER A 278 -31.43 -5.41 3.92
CA SER A 278 -32.70 -5.68 4.61
C SER A 278 -32.55 -5.81 6.13
N PHE A 279 -31.35 -6.15 6.63
CA PHE A 279 -31.06 -6.31 8.05
C PHE A 279 -30.83 -4.98 8.80
N SER A 280 -30.61 -3.87 8.09
CA SER A 280 -30.31 -2.56 8.71
C SER A 280 -31.55 -1.78 9.17
N GLY A 281 -32.75 -2.40 9.16
CA GLY A 281 -33.97 -1.75 9.63
C GLY A 281 -34.42 -0.56 8.77
N ASN A 282 -34.18 -0.62 7.45
CA ASN A 282 -34.46 0.41 6.44
C ASN A 282 -33.60 1.69 6.51
N ILE A 283 -32.56 1.76 7.34
CA ILE A 283 -31.65 2.91 7.33
C ILE A 283 -30.56 2.65 6.28
N SER A 284 -30.75 3.27 5.11
CA SER A 284 -29.81 3.19 3.98
C SER A 284 -28.72 4.25 4.08
N ALA A 285 -27.50 3.89 3.69
CA ALA A 285 -26.40 4.82 3.53
C ALA A 285 -26.37 5.48 2.14
N ASP A 286 -27.31 5.17 1.25
CA ASP A 286 -27.40 5.79 -0.10
C ASP A 286 -27.48 7.33 -0.10
N PRO A 287 -28.22 7.98 0.81
CA PRO A 287 -28.29 9.45 0.85
C PRO A 287 -26.96 10.14 1.18
N LEU A 288 -25.98 9.43 1.75
CA LEU A 288 -24.68 10.01 2.08
C LEU A 288 -23.90 10.39 0.82
N ALA A 289 -23.59 11.68 0.70
CA ALA A 289 -22.83 12.25 -0.40
C ALA A 289 -21.34 12.43 -0.06
N SER A 290 -21.03 12.76 1.20
CA SER A 290 -19.66 13.04 1.63
C SER A 290 -19.36 12.56 3.05
N ILE A 291 -18.07 12.33 3.32
CA ILE A 291 -17.55 11.93 4.61
C ILE A 291 -16.32 12.78 4.93
N GLN A 292 -16.24 13.32 6.14
CA GLN A 292 -15.06 14.01 6.65
C GLN A 292 -14.37 13.15 7.71
N VAL A 293 -13.07 12.93 7.56
CA VAL A 293 -12.25 12.20 8.54
C VAL A 293 -11.27 13.16 9.21
N PHE A 294 -11.45 13.39 10.50
CA PHE A 294 -10.62 14.20 11.37
C PHE A 294 -9.53 13.33 11.98
N SER A 295 -8.27 13.66 11.71
CA SER A 295 -7.09 12.91 12.15
C SER A 295 -6.25 13.80 13.07
N PRO A 296 -5.77 13.30 14.22
CA PRO A 296 -4.90 14.09 15.10
C PRO A 296 -3.57 14.36 14.42
N LYS A 297 -2.89 15.44 14.85
CA LYS A 297 -1.48 15.64 14.48
C LYS A 297 -0.67 14.43 14.91
N THR A 298 -0.08 13.77 13.93
CA THR A 298 0.58 12.48 14.07
C THR A 298 1.74 12.57 15.07
N PRO A 299 1.77 11.78 16.15
CA PRO A 299 3.01 11.54 16.87
C PRO A 299 3.87 10.58 16.04
N ARG A 300 5.15 10.93 15.86
CA ARG A 300 6.13 10.21 15.02
C ARG A 300 6.57 8.84 15.58
N GLN A 301 5.91 8.26 16.57
CA GLN A 301 6.41 7.04 17.22
C GLN A 301 5.32 6.01 17.45
N GLY A 302 5.49 4.84 16.83
CA GLY A 302 4.63 3.67 16.99
C GLY A 302 3.35 3.79 16.19
N ARG A 303 3.31 3.14 15.01
CA ARG A 303 2.11 3.10 14.17
C ARG A 303 1.20 1.99 14.69
N GLU A 304 0.32 2.36 15.59
CA GLU A 304 -0.77 1.50 16.06
C GLU A 304 -2.01 1.76 15.22
N VAL A 305 -2.87 0.75 15.10
CA VAL A 305 -4.15 0.92 14.42
C VAL A 305 -4.99 1.94 15.20
N GLU A 306 -5.41 3.02 14.54
CA GLU A 306 -6.25 4.03 15.15
C GLU A 306 -7.69 3.51 15.28
N CYS A 307 -8.32 3.83 16.41
CA CYS A 307 -9.74 3.65 16.62
C CYS A 307 -10.48 4.92 16.18
N CYS A 308 -11.80 4.83 16.06
CA CYS A 308 -12.56 5.95 15.52
C CYS A 308 -13.99 6.03 16.04
N ASP A 309 -14.47 7.27 16.15
CA ASP A 309 -15.84 7.59 16.52
C ASP A 309 -16.56 8.21 15.31
N VAL A 310 -17.81 7.80 15.09
CA VAL A 310 -18.62 8.24 13.95
C VAL A 310 -19.78 9.10 14.42
N LYS A 311 -20.03 10.19 13.72
CA LYS A 311 -21.27 10.97 13.79
C LYS A 311 -21.88 11.07 12.40
N TYR A 312 -23.19 10.89 12.33
CA TYR A 312 -23.95 10.90 11.10
C TYR A 312 -25.12 11.88 11.25
N GLU A 313 -25.21 12.86 10.36
CA GLU A 313 -26.26 13.89 10.34
C GLU A 313 -26.62 14.23 8.88
N GLY A 314 -27.87 14.00 8.48
CA GLY A 314 -28.35 14.34 7.14
C GLY A 314 -27.70 13.51 6.02
N ASP A 315 -27.01 14.19 5.10
CA ASP A 315 -26.33 13.62 3.92
C ASP A 315 -24.81 13.54 4.09
N ALA A 316 -24.30 13.79 5.29
CA ALA A 316 -22.87 13.77 5.61
C ALA A 316 -22.57 12.93 6.86
N ALA A 317 -21.37 12.35 6.88
CA ALA A 317 -20.80 11.72 8.08
C ALA A 317 -19.47 12.37 8.46
N SER A 318 -19.19 12.41 9.75
CA SER A 318 -17.87 12.76 10.27
C SER A 318 -17.31 11.61 11.08
N ILE A 319 -16.04 11.31 10.85
CA ILE A 319 -15.28 10.27 11.55
C ILE A 319 -14.12 10.96 12.24
N ARG A 320 -13.90 10.68 13.52
CA ARG A 320 -12.75 11.18 14.26
C ARG A 320 -11.84 10.03 14.64
N LEU A 321 -10.62 10.03 14.09
CA LEU A 321 -9.57 9.09 14.48
C LEU A 321 -9.01 9.47 15.84
N ARG A 322 -8.64 8.46 16.63
CA ARG A 322 -8.07 8.59 17.97
C ARG A 322 -7.31 7.32 18.35
N ASP A 323 -6.54 7.43 19.42
CA ASP A 323 -5.95 6.25 20.06
C ASP A 323 -7.04 5.28 20.53
N CYS A 324 -6.74 3.99 20.40
CA CYS A 324 -7.59 2.94 20.93
C CYS A 324 -7.53 2.92 22.46
N ARG A 325 -8.66 2.63 23.10
CA ARG A 325 -8.68 2.43 24.55
C ARG A 325 -8.07 1.07 24.87
N ARG A 326 -7.50 0.93 26.08
CA ARG A 326 -6.72 -0.25 26.51
C ARG A 326 -7.39 -1.61 26.24
N ASP A 327 -8.72 -1.70 26.37
CA ASP A 327 -9.50 -2.92 26.18
C ASP A 327 -10.52 -2.80 25.03
N GLU A 328 -10.35 -1.80 24.15
CA GLU A 328 -11.19 -1.63 22.98
C GLU A 328 -10.82 -2.67 21.93
N ILE A 329 -11.76 -3.57 21.63
CA ILE A 329 -11.65 -4.42 20.44
C ILE A 329 -11.79 -3.49 19.24
N ILE A 330 -10.73 -3.43 18.43
CA ILE A 330 -10.71 -2.68 17.17
C ILE A 330 -11.63 -3.40 16.18
N ALA A 331 -12.92 -3.08 16.28
CA ALA A 331 -14.04 -3.51 15.45
C ALA A 331 -14.10 -5.02 15.13
#